data_AF-A0A821KMN5-F1
#
_entry.id   AF-A0A821KMN5-F1
#
_cell.length_a   1.000
_cell.length_b   1.000
_cell.length_c   1.000
_cell.angle_alpha   90.00
_cell.angle_beta   90.00
_cell.angle_gamma   90.00
#
_symmetry.space_group_name_H-M   'P 1'
#
loop_
_entity.id
_entity.type
_entity.pdbx_description
1 polymer ?
#
loop_
_entity_poly.entity_id
_entity_poly.type
_entity_poly.pdbx_seq_one_letter_code
_entity_poly.pdbx_strand_id
1 'polypeptide(L)' 'DAIVIAADSRCPAGDIIFDDNVLNIYRLSDNIYALGAGTSADCDFQARLLESQLELFKLNQDRQVRVAT' A
#
# COMPACT_ATOMS: atom_id res chain seq x y z
N ASP A 1 9.92 12.93 -15.34
CA ASP A 1 9.38 13.20 -13.99
C ASP A 1 9.02 11.91 -13.31
N ALA A 2 9.31 11.81 -12.01
CA ALA A 2 9.10 10.61 -11.21
C ALA A 2 8.55 11.00 -9.83
N ILE A 3 7.97 10.03 -9.12
CA ILE A 3 7.49 10.19 -7.76
C ILE A 3 8.36 9.34 -6.83
N VAL A 4 8.72 9.90 -5.68
CA VAL A 4 9.45 9.21 -4.61
C VAL A 4 8.55 9.19 -3.38
N ILE A 5 8.39 8.02 -2.77
CA ILE A 5 7.70 7.83 -1.49
C ILE A 5 8.65 7.21 -0.48
N ALA A 6 8.45 7.52 0.80
CA ALA A 6 9.21 6.97 1.92
C ALA A 6 8.30 6.82 3.13
N ALA A 7 8.58 5.83 3.97
CA ALA A 7 7.89 5.60 5.22
C ALA A 7 8.90 5.16 6.30
N ASP A 8 8.58 5.42 7.57
CA ASP A 8 9.33 4.85 8.68
C ASP A 8 8.98 3.38 8.88
N SER A 9 9.85 2.65 9.60
CA SER A 9 9.72 1.22 9.84
C SER A 9 9.23 0.87 11.24
N ARG A 10 8.66 1.81 12.00
CA ARG A 10 8.32 1.62 13.40
C ARG A 10 6.82 1.45 13.62
N CYS A 11 6.42 0.38 14.30
CA CYS A 11 5.06 0.12 14.75
C CYS A 11 4.96 0.28 16.28
N PRO A 12 4.32 1.35 16.80
CA PRO A 12 4.09 1.51 18.23
C PRO A 12 2.81 0.81 18.70
N ALA A 13 2.83 0.29 19.92
CA ALA A 13 1.66 -0.15 20.68
C ALA A 13 1.62 0.64 22.01
N GLY A 14 1.00 1.82 21.96
CA GLY A 14 1.15 2.81 23.04
C GLY A 14 2.58 3.34 23.08
N ASP A 15 3.20 3.33 24.26
CA ASP A 15 4.57 3.81 24.48
C ASP A 15 5.66 2.77 24.17
N ILE A 16 5.27 1.57 23.73
CA ILE A 16 6.18 0.46 23.41
C ILE A 16 6.33 0.34 21.90
N ILE A 17 7.55 0.12 21.42
CA ILE A 17 7.79 -0.28 20.03
C ILE A 17 7.47 -1.78 19.93
N PHE A 18 6.41 -2.11 19.18
CA PHE A 18 5.99 -3.49 18.95
C PHE A 18 6.83 -4.16 17.85
N ASP A 19 7.12 -3.41 16.79
CA ASP A 19 7.95 -3.85 15.66
C ASP A 19 8.79 -2.66 15.16
N ASP A 20 10.08 -2.87 14.94
CA ASP A 20 11.04 -1.88 14.44
C ASP A 20 11.33 -2.03 12.93
N ASN A 21 10.75 -3.05 12.30
CA ASN A 21 10.95 -3.41 10.90
C ASN A 21 9.62 -3.58 10.12
N VAL A 22 8.59 -2.79 10.45
CA VAL A 22 7.32 -2.83 9.70
C VAL A 22 7.46 -2.21 8.31
N LEU A 23 6.74 -2.77 7.33
CA LEU A 23 6.67 -2.24 5.97
C LEU A 23 5.36 -1.47 5.76
N ASN A 24 5.43 -0.14 5.83
CA ASN A 24 4.29 0.74 5.61
C ASN A 24 4.07 1.13 4.13
N ILE A 25 4.83 0.51 3.21
CA ILE A 25 4.74 0.76 1.76
C ILE A 25 4.09 -0.44 1.09
N TYR A 26 2.93 -0.21 0.49
CA TYR A 26 2.11 -1.24 -0.14
C TYR A 26 2.16 -1.11 -1.66
N ARG A 27 2.45 -2.21 -2.34
CA ARG A 27 2.31 -2.30 -3.81
C ARG A 27 0.85 -2.60 -4.14
N LEU A 28 0.22 -1.76 -4.96
CA LEU A 28 -1.16 -1.96 -5.42
C LEU A 28 -1.21 -2.41 -6.89
N SER A 29 -0.26 -1.95 -7.70
CA SER A 29 -0.02 -2.40 -9.07
C SER A 29 1.43 -2.10 -9.45
N ASP A 30 1.90 -2.49 -10.63
CA ASP A 30 3.29 -2.30 -11.07
C ASP A 30 3.73 -0.83 -11.08
N ASN A 31 2.77 0.10 -11.20
CA ASN A 31 2.98 1.54 -11.24
C ASN A 31 2.23 2.31 -10.13
N ILE A 32 1.67 1.62 -9.14
CA ILE A 32 0.86 2.25 -8.09
C ILE A 32 1.29 1.70 -6.73
N TYR A 33 1.71 2.60 -5.85
CA TYR A 33 2.07 2.31 -4.47
C TYR A 33 1.27 3.20 -3.53
N ALA A 34 1.00 2.71 -2.33
CA ALA A 34 0.29 3.43 -1.27
C ALA A 34 1.05 3.33 0.05
N LEU A 35 0.83 4.33 0.91
CA LEU A 35 1.33 4.36 2.28
C LEU A 35 0.16 4.17 3.24
N GLY A 36 0.33 3.31 4.24
CA GLY A 36 -0.66 3.08 5.29
C GLY A 36 -0.29 3.79 6.59
N ALA A 37 -1.30 4.32 7.28
CA ALA A 37 -1.19 4.86 8.62
C ALA A 37 -2.50 4.64 9.37
N GLY A 38 -2.42 4.50 10.71
CA GLY A 38 -3.57 4.19 11.55
C GLY A 38 -3.58 2.70 11.93
N THR A 39 -4.76 2.08 11.92
CA THR A 39 -4.90 0.66 12.28
C THR A 39 -4.20 -0.22 11.25
N SER A 40 -3.04 -0.77 11.61
CA SER A 40 -2.20 -1.58 10.71
C SER A 40 -2.98 -2.69 10.00
N ALA A 41 -3.87 -3.40 10.73
CA ALA A 41 -4.67 -4.48 10.16
C ALA A 41 -5.65 -3.99 9.07
N ASP A 42 -6.22 -2.79 9.23
CA ASP A 42 -7.11 -2.20 8.24
C ASP A 42 -6.32 -1.79 6.99
N CYS A 43 -5.12 -1.21 7.17
CA CYS A 43 -4.23 -0.85 6.07
C CYS A 43 -3.83 -2.08 5.24
N ASP A 44 -3.40 -3.16 5.91
CA ASP A 44 -3.01 -4.41 5.25
C ASP A 44 -4.17 -5.04 4.48
N PHE A 45 -5.36 -5.07 5.09
CA PHE A 45 -6.55 -5.64 4.47
C PHE A 45 -6.98 -4.82 3.24
N GLN A 46 -7.05 -3.50 3.37
CA GLN A 46 -7.45 -2.63 2.27
C GLN A 46 -6.44 -2.66 1.13
N ALA A 47 -5.13 -2.68 1.44
CA ALA A 47 -4.09 -2.79 0.41
C ALA A 47 -4.26 -4.07 -0.42
N ARG A 48 -4.45 -5.23 0.23
CA ARG A 48 -4.67 -6.52 -0.44
C ARG A 48 -5.96 -6.55 -1.26
N LEU A 49 -7.03 -5.96 -0.71
CA LEU A 49 -8.30 -5.88 -1.42
C LEU A 49 -8.17 -5.04 -2.69
N LEU A 50 -7.57 -3.86 -2.59
CA LEU A 50 -7.34 -2.96 -3.73
C LEU A 50 -6.39 -3.60 -4.76
N GLU A 51 -5.29 -4.21 -4.32
CA GLU A 51 -4.37 -4.93 -5.21
C GLU A 51 -5.12 -5.98 -6.05
N SER A 52 -5.95 -6.82 -5.40
CA SER A 52 -6.76 -7.83 -6.08
C SER A 52 -7.73 -7.22 -7.10
N GLN A 53 -8.43 -6.14 -6.72
CA GLN A 53 -9.38 -5.47 -7.61
C GLN A 53 -8.69 -4.80 -8.81
N LEU A 54 -7.53 -4.18 -8.60
CA LEU A 54 -6.76 -3.52 -9.66
C LEU A 54 -6.16 -4.55 -10.62
N GLU A 55 -5.73 -5.72 -10.12
CA GLU A 55 -5.24 -6.81 -10.96
C GLU A 55 -6.37 -7.39 -11.83
N LEU A 56 -7.55 -7.62 -11.26
CA LEU A 56 -8.72 -8.01 -12.03
C LEU A 56 -9.10 -6.96 -13.08
N PHE A 57 -9.02 -5.67 -12.74
CA PHE A 57 -9.29 -4.59 -13.66
C PHE A 57 -8.27 -4.54 -14.82
N LYS A 58 -6.98 -4.73 -14.51
CA LYS A 58 -5.89 -4.82 -15.49
C LYS A 58 -6.14 -5.97 -16.48
N LEU A 59 -6.49 -7.16 -15.98
CA LEU A 59 -6.80 -8.34 -16.79
C LEU A 59 -8.05 -8.13 -17.67
N ASN A 60 -9.10 -7.51 -17.12
CA ASN A 60 -10.35 -7.27 -17.86
C ASN A 60 -10.21 -6.26 -18.99
N GLN A 61 -9.28 -5.30 -18.87
CA GLN A 61 -9.15 -4.19 -19.83
C GLN A 61 -7.89 -4.26 -20.68
N ASP A 62 -7.03 -5.26 -20.42
CA ASP A 62 -5.72 -5.44 -21.04
C ASP A 62 -4.91 -4.14 -21.11
N ARG A 63 -4.98 -3.36 -20.03
CA ARG A 63 -4.32 -2.06 -19.95
C ARG A 63 -3.79 -1.80 -18.56
N GLN A 64 -2.71 -1.02 -18.51
CA GLN A 64 -2.15 -0.56 -17.26
C GLN A 64 -3.15 0.30 -16.47
N VAL A 65 -3.23 0.01 -15.17
CA VAL A 65 -4.13 0.70 -14.24
C VAL A 65 -3.63 2.12 -13.98
N ARG A 66 -4.54 3.07 -13.82
CA ARG A 66 -4.22 4.50 -13.71
C ARG A 66 -4.60 5.02 -12.33
N VAL A 67 -3.78 5.91 -11.78
CA VAL A 67 -4.21 6.79 -10.68
C VAL A 67 -5.10 7.86 -11.30
N ALA A 68 -6.32 8.04 -10.78
CA ALA A 68 -7.22 9.08 -11.27
C ALA A 68 -6.67 10.48 -10.93
N THR A 69 -6.83 11.43 -11.84
CA THR A 69 -6.51 12.87 -11.69
C THR A 69 -7.76 13.70 -11.78
#